data_AF-A0A7J4FUM7-F1
#
_entry.id   AF-A0A7J4FUM7-F1
#
_cell.length_a   1.000
_cell.length_b   1.000
_cell.length_c   1.000
_cell.angle_alpha   90.00
_cell.angle_beta   90.00
_cell.angle_gamma   90.00
#
_symmetry.space_group_name_H-M   'P 1'
#
loop_
_entity.id
_entity.type
_entity.pdbx_description
1 polymer ?
#
loop_
_entity_poly.entity_id
_entity_poly.type
_entity_poly.pdbx_seq_one_letter_code
_entity_poly.pdbx_strand_id
1 'polypeptide(L)'
;MNSELPPEFIVKVDYDRCRRCRRCVMNCSFGCMTFKDRVVPEHRRCVACQRCVTYCPEYAITVSKNELAYKENENWSPEIRKNILKQAETGGMLLTGMGNPREYPILWDHLLIDACQVTNPSIDPLREPMELRTFLGRKPERLEFSMDEAGEIDLVTEIEPQVRLDVPVVFGAMSYGAVSLNVHRSLAMAASRSGTLMNTGEGGLHRELYPYSGNIIVQVASGRFGVHSEYLNTSAMVEIKIGQGAKPGIGGHLPGEKVGEDISKTRMIPVGTDALSPAPHHDIYSIEDLSQLIFAIKEATDYEKPVSVKISAVHNVAAIASGIVRAGADVVTIDGFRGGTGATPMVIRDNVGIPIELALAAVDERLREEGIRNNASILCAGGIRSSGDVAKAIALGADAAVIGTAALVALGCRICQKCYTGNCAWGIATQKPELVRRLNPQIGADRLTNLLAAWSLELKEILGSLGVNSIESLRGSRERLRGVGLDSQTLELLGVKPAGVGQ
;
A
#
# COMPACT_ATOMS: atom_id res chain seq x y z
N MET A 1 9.73 -21.15 -31.23
CA MET A 1 8.33 -21.28 -31.68
C MET A 1 7.69 -19.90 -31.69
N ASN A 2 6.92 -19.56 -32.72
CA ASN A 2 6.07 -18.37 -32.66
C ASN A 2 4.96 -18.65 -31.65
N SER A 3 4.79 -17.80 -30.64
CA SER A 3 3.71 -17.96 -29.66
C SER A 3 2.36 -17.97 -30.39
N GLU A 4 1.54 -18.96 -30.06
CA GLU A 4 0.20 -19.15 -30.63
C GLU A 4 -0.85 -18.28 -29.90
N LEU A 5 -0.44 -17.57 -28.86
CA LEU A 5 -1.32 -16.73 -28.06
C LEU A 5 -1.90 -15.57 -28.88
N PRO A 6 -3.23 -15.40 -28.89
CA PRO A 6 -3.86 -14.20 -29.46
C PRO A 6 -3.49 -12.95 -28.63
N PRO A 7 -3.42 -11.77 -29.26
CA PRO A 7 -3.14 -10.53 -28.54
C PRO A 7 -4.25 -10.22 -27.54
N GLU A 8 -3.87 -9.79 -26.33
CA GLU A 8 -4.81 -9.42 -25.27
C GLU A 8 -5.53 -8.10 -25.54
N PHE A 9 -4.84 -7.17 -26.20
CA PHE A 9 -5.38 -5.85 -26.54
C PHE A 9 -5.18 -5.57 -28.02
N ILE A 10 -6.21 -5.00 -28.63
CA ILE A 10 -6.14 -4.45 -29.99
C ILE A 10 -5.86 -2.96 -29.89
N VAL A 11 -4.98 -2.49 -30.78
CA VAL A 11 -4.59 -1.08 -30.84
C VAL A 11 -4.97 -0.56 -32.22
N LYS A 12 -5.93 0.35 -32.29
CA LYS A 12 -6.38 0.96 -33.53
C LYS A 12 -5.75 2.35 -33.68
N VAL A 13 -5.29 2.66 -34.88
CA VAL A 13 -4.81 3.98 -35.26
C VAL A 13 -5.77 4.53 -36.30
N ASP A 14 -6.39 5.67 -35.99
CA ASP A 14 -7.17 6.45 -36.95
C ASP A 14 -6.18 7.21 -37.85
N TYR A 15 -6.06 6.78 -39.11
CA TYR A 15 -5.09 7.35 -40.04
C TYR A 15 -5.52 8.69 -40.63
N ASP A 16 -6.82 9.02 -40.58
CA ASP A 16 -7.34 10.29 -41.05
C ASP A 16 -7.03 11.40 -40.03
N ARG A 17 -7.06 11.06 -38.73
CA ARG A 17 -6.64 11.96 -37.65
C ARG A 17 -5.14 11.96 -37.41
N CYS A 18 -4.42 10.88 -37.75
CA CYS A 18 -3.01 10.76 -37.41
C CYS A 18 -2.11 11.68 -38.26
N ARG A 19 -1.61 12.76 -37.67
CA ARG A 19 -0.59 13.64 -38.30
C ARG A 19 0.85 13.07 -38.39
N ARG A 20 1.03 11.75 -38.22
CA ARG A 20 2.33 11.04 -38.35
C ARG A 20 3.48 11.58 -37.49
N CYS A 21 3.21 12.24 -36.37
CA CYS A 21 4.22 12.87 -35.51
C CYS A 21 5.11 11.91 -34.68
N ARG A 22 4.93 10.59 -34.80
CA ARG A 22 5.70 9.54 -34.12
C ARG A 22 5.70 9.56 -32.57
N ARG A 23 4.92 10.44 -31.92
CA ARG A 23 4.84 10.51 -30.45
C ARG A 23 4.42 9.19 -29.81
N CYS A 24 3.50 8.45 -30.42
CA CYS A 24 3.09 7.15 -29.89
C CYS A 24 4.21 6.10 -29.89
N VAL A 25 5.10 6.15 -30.88
CA VAL A 25 6.29 5.29 -30.97
C VAL A 25 7.27 5.64 -29.87
N MET A 26 7.61 6.94 -29.72
CA MET A 26 8.52 7.40 -28.66
C MET A 26 8.01 7.09 -27.24
N ASN A 27 6.69 7.13 -27.04
CA ASN A 27 6.09 6.92 -25.73
C ASN A 27 5.83 5.44 -25.41
N CYS A 28 5.96 4.52 -26.38
CA CYS A 28 5.73 3.10 -26.16
C CYS A 28 7.00 2.38 -25.66
N SER A 29 7.06 2.09 -24.36
CA SER A 29 8.19 1.34 -23.76
C SER A 29 8.13 -0.17 -23.98
N PHE A 30 7.01 -0.70 -24.46
CA PHE A 30 6.82 -2.14 -24.74
C PHE A 30 7.04 -2.48 -26.21
N GLY A 31 7.40 -1.51 -27.06
CA GLY A 31 7.64 -1.74 -28.48
C GLY A 31 6.39 -2.11 -29.29
N CYS A 32 5.19 -1.78 -28.78
CA CYS A 32 3.90 -2.02 -29.47
C CYS A 32 3.68 -1.08 -30.66
N MET A 33 4.43 0.01 -30.81
CA MET A 33 4.23 0.99 -31.88
C MET A 33 5.49 1.09 -32.72
N THR A 34 5.39 0.89 -34.03
CA THR A 34 6.48 1.09 -35.00
C THR A 34 6.09 2.13 -36.05
N PHE A 35 7.08 2.68 -36.76
CA PHE A 35 6.85 3.65 -37.83
C PHE A 35 7.53 3.20 -39.12
N LYS A 36 6.75 3.12 -40.21
CA LYS A 36 7.25 2.99 -41.59
C LYS A 36 6.80 4.24 -42.37
N ASP A 37 5.78 4.13 -43.21
CA ASP A 37 5.11 5.29 -43.84
C ASP A 37 3.98 5.87 -42.95
N ARG A 38 3.47 5.02 -42.06
CA ARG A 38 2.46 5.32 -41.03
C ARG A 38 2.80 4.55 -39.75
N VAL A 39 2.10 4.89 -38.66
CA VAL A 39 2.21 4.14 -37.41
C VAL A 39 1.60 2.75 -37.60
N VAL A 40 2.35 1.71 -37.23
CA VAL A 40 1.91 0.32 -37.31
C VAL A 40 1.95 -0.28 -35.90
N PRO A 41 0.79 -0.64 -35.32
CA PRO A 41 0.72 -1.28 -34.02
C PRO A 41 1.02 -2.78 -34.09
N GLU A 42 1.80 -3.28 -33.14
CA GLU A 42 2.03 -4.70 -32.86
C GLU A 42 1.23 -5.11 -31.62
N HIS A 43 -0.02 -5.54 -31.83
CA HIS A 43 -1.02 -5.78 -30.78
C HIS A 43 -0.54 -6.70 -29.65
N ARG A 44 0.25 -7.74 -29.97
CA ARG A 44 0.76 -8.73 -29.01
C ARG A 44 1.65 -8.14 -27.91
N ARG A 45 2.24 -6.97 -28.15
CA ARG A 45 3.11 -6.27 -27.19
C ARG A 45 2.35 -5.24 -26.36
N CYS A 46 1.09 -4.96 -26.68
CA CYS A 46 0.30 -4.01 -25.93
C CYS A 46 -0.02 -4.57 -24.55
N VAL A 47 0.16 -3.74 -23.53
CA VAL A 47 -0.17 -4.07 -22.12
C VAL A 47 -1.20 -3.09 -21.56
N ALA A 48 -1.87 -2.34 -22.44
CA ALA A 48 -2.83 -1.30 -22.09
C ALA A 48 -2.33 -0.29 -21.04
N CYS A 49 -1.04 0.08 -21.06
CA CYS A 49 -0.52 1.13 -20.18
C CYS A 49 -1.03 2.55 -20.55
N GLN A 50 -1.81 2.68 -21.62
CA GLN A 50 -2.46 3.90 -22.11
C GLN A 50 -1.57 5.11 -22.43
N ARG A 51 -0.25 4.98 -22.32
CA ARG A 51 0.64 6.14 -22.50
C ARG A 51 0.63 6.69 -23.92
N CYS A 52 0.59 5.83 -24.94
CA CYS A 52 0.49 6.28 -26.32
C CYS A 52 -0.83 7.00 -26.61
N VAL A 53 -1.92 6.59 -25.95
CA VAL A 53 -3.24 7.22 -26.04
C VAL A 53 -3.20 8.60 -25.40
N THR A 54 -2.73 8.70 -24.15
CA THR A 54 -2.68 9.98 -23.42
C THR A 54 -1.85 11.06 -24.11
N TYR A 55 -0.76 10.68 -24.80
CA TYR A 55 0.16 11.64 -25.42
C TYR A 55 -0.02 11.78 -26.94
N CYS A 56 -1.10 11.23 -27.50
CA CYS A 56 -1.46 11.47 -28.89
C CYS A 56 -2.18 12.81 -29.00
N PRO A 57 -1.61 13.83 -29.68
CA PRO A 57 -2.22 15.16 -29.76
C PRO A 57 -3.56 15.16 -30.52
N GLU A 58 -3.75 14.20 -31.42
CA GLU A 58 -4.93 14.11 -32.28
C GLU A 58 -5.97 13.10 -31.75
N TYR A 59 -5.72 12.48 -30.59
CA TYR A 59 -6.53 11.39 -30.05
C TYR A 59 -6.76 10.23 -31.05
N ALA A 60 -5.80 10.03 -31.95
CA ALA A 60 -5.90 9.08 -33.06
C ALA A 60 -5.61 7.62 -32.67
N ILE A 61 -5.53 7.29 -31.37
CA ILE A 61 -5.13 5.96 -30.90
C ILE A 61 -6.16 5.45 -29.90
N THR A 62 -6.66 4.25 -30.15
CA THR A 62 -7.57 3.54 -29.25
C THR A 62 -6.96 2.20 -28.87
N VAL A 63 -7.01 1.87 -27.59
CA VAL A 63 -6.61 0.55 -27.07
C VAL A 63 -7.83 -0.10 -26.44
N SER A 64 -8.22 -1.27 -26.95
CA SER A 64 -9.39 -2.04 -26.50
C SER A 64 -8.99 -3.47 -26.14
N LYS A 65 -9.71 -4.10 -25.21
CA LYS A 65 -9.57 -5.54 -24.96
C LYS A 65 -9.91 -6.32 -26.23
N ASN A 66 -9.19 -7.40 -26.49
CA ASN A 66 -9.52 -8.29 -27.61
C ASN A 66 -10.58 -9.31 -27.18
N GLU A 67 -11.85 -8.97 -27.37
CA GLU A 67 -12.98 -9.84 -27.03
C GLU A 67 -13.03 -11.11 -27.87
N LEU A 68 -12.53 -11.05 -29.11
CA LEU A 68 -12.47 -12.19 -30.03
C LEU A 68 -11.27 -13.12 -29.79
N ALA A 69 -10.40 -12.79 -28.84
CA ALA A 69 -9.22 -13.62 -28.53
C ALA A 69 -9.63 -15.03 -28.11
N TYR A 70 -10.75 -15.15 -27.39
CA TYR A 70 -11.24 -16.42 -26.87
C TYR A 70 -12.77 -16.42 -26.89
N LYS A 71 -13.37 -17.54 -27.28
CA LYS A 71 -14.83 -17.76 -27.13
C LYS A 71 -15.21 -17.61 -25.64
N GLU A 72 -16.27 -16.87 -25.35
CA GLU A 72 -16.80 -16.74 -23.99
C GLU A 72 -17.12 -18.10 -23.37
N ASN A 73 -16.77 -18.25 -22.10
CA ASN A 73 -17.02 -19.45 -21.33
C ASN A 73 -16.98 -19.11 -19.84
N GLU A 74 -18.02 -19.47 -19.11
CA GLU A 74 -18.17 -19.16 -17.68
C GLU A 74 -17.15 -19.91 -16.81
N ASN A 75 -16.79 -21.14 -17.20
CA ASN A 75 -15.81 -21.94 -16.48
C ASN A 75 -14.37 -21.59 -16.90
N TRP A 76 -14.14 -21.49 -18.21
CA TRP A 76 -12.83 -21.25 -18.81
C TRP A 76 -12.66 -19.80 -19.22
N SER A 77 -12.36 -18.93 -18.25
CA SER A 77 -12.12 -17.52 -18.55
C SER A 77 -10.94 -17.35 -19.56
N PRO A 78 -10.96 -16.29 -20.38
CA PRO A 78 -9.85 -15.99 -21.30
C PRO A 78 -8.48 -15.93 -20.61
N GLU A 79 -8.46 -15.42 -19.36
CA GLU A 79 -7.23 -15.32 -18.57
C GLU A 79 -6.69 -16.69 -18.17
N ILE A 80 -7.55 -17.59 -17.68
CA ILE A 80 -7.16 -18.96 -17.28
C ILE A 80 -6.55 -19.70 -18.48
N ARG A 81 -7.22 -19.68 -19.64
CA ARG A 81 -6.74 -20.35 -20.86
C ARG A 81 -5.40 -19.77 -21.32
N LYS A 82 -5.27 -18.44 -21.36
CA LYS A 82 -4.02 -17.75 -21.70
C LYS A 82 -2.88 -18.17 -20.78
N ASN A 83 -3.15 -18.25 -19.47
CA ASN A 83 -2.14 -18.61 -18.48
C ASN A 83 -1.67 -20.06 -18.68
N ILE A 84 -2.59 -21.01 -18.88
CA ILE A 84 -2.26 -22.41 -19.17
C ILE A 84 -1.40 -22.52 -20.43
N LEU A 85 -1.82 -21.88 -21.53
CA LEU A 85 -1.08 -21.90 -22.78
C LEU A 85 0.31 -21.30 -22.62
N LYS A 86 0.44 -20.17 -21.91
CA LYS A 86 1.74 -19.55 -21.65
C LYS A 86 2.64 -20.45 -20.80
N GLN A 87 2.10 -21.13 -19.79
CA GLN A 87 2.84 -22.09 -18.98
C GLN A 87 3.24 -23.32 -19.80
N ALA A 88 2.38 -23.80 -20.70
CA ALA A 88 2.70 -24.89 -21.61
C ALA A 88 3.80 -24.51 -22.61
N GLU A 89 3.83 -23.26 -23.10
CA GLU A 89 4.87 -22.76 -24.00
C GLU A 89 6.24 -22.61 -23.30
N THR A 90 6.28 -22.25 -22.02
CA THR A 90 7.54 -21.89 -21.34
C THR A 90 7.99 -22.84 -20.22
N GLY A 91 7.12 -23.73 -19.74
CA GLY A 91 7.35 -24.54 -18.53
C GLY A 91 7.54 -23.74 -17.24
N GLY A 92 7.26 -22.43 -17.28
CA GLY A 92 7.67 -21.47 -16.26
C GLY A 92 6.50 -20.89 -15.46
N MET A 93 6.80 -20.44 -14.24
CA MET A 93 5.82 -19.75 -13.40
C MET A 93 5.51 -18.36 -13.94
N LEU A 94 4.23 -17.99 -13.93
CA LEU A 94 3.80 -16.66 -14.39
C LEU A 94 4.05 -15.60 -13.32
N LEU A 95 4.77 -14.55 -13.70
CA LEU A 95 4.98 -13.37 -12.85
C LEU A 95 3.98 -12.27 -13.16
N THR A 96 3.66 -11.49 -12.13
CA THR A 96 2.77 -10.34 -12.19
C THR A 96 3.16 -9.27 -11.16
N GLY A 97 2.47 -8.13 -11.19
CA GLY A 97 2.60 -7.06 -10.19
C GLY A 97 1.25 -6.40 -9.88
N MET A 98 1.28 -5.39 -9.01
CA MET A 98 0.14 -4.71 -8.40
C MET A 98 -0.78 -5.69 -7.63
N GLY A 99 -1.87 -5.16 -7.05
CA GLY A 99 -2.81 -5.93 -6.23
C GLY A 99 -3.55 -7.05 -6.97
N ASN A 100 -4.43 -7.74 -6.24
CA ASN A 100 -5.22 -8.85 -6.77
C ASN A 100 -6.41 -8.33 -7.62
N PRO A 101 -6.53 -8.73 -8.90
CA PRO A 101 -7.61 -8.29 -9.79
C PRO A 101 -8.85 -9.20 -9.79
N ARG A 102 -8.87 -10.27 -8.99
CA ARG A 102 -9.97 -11.24 -8.93
C ARG A 102 -11.21 -10.62 -8.30
N GLU A 103 -12.37 -11.10 -8.73
CA GLU A 103 -13.70 -10.64 -8.32
C GLU A 103 -14.14 -11.19 -6.95
N TYR A 104 -13.24 -11.19 -5.97
CA TYR A 104 -13.64 -11.44 -4.58
C TYR A 104 -14.44 -10.24 -4.05
N PRO A 105 -15.43 -10.44 -3.16
CA PRO A 105 -16.18 -9.35 -2.54
C PRO A 105 -15.26 -8.34 -1.84
N ILE A 106 -15.46 -7.05 -2.09
CA ILE A 106 -14.74 -5.96 -1.42
C ILE A 106 -15.65 -5.45 -0.31
N LEU A 107 -15.40 -5.83 0.94
CA LEU A 107 -16.35 -5.61 2.03
C LEU A 107 -16.48 -4.13 2.38
N TRP A 108 -15.49 -3.29 2.04
CA TRP A 108 -15.64 -1.83 2.10
C TRP A 108 -16.88 -1.33 1.35
N ASP A 109 -17.22 -1.93 0.21
CA ASP A 109 -18.36 -1.50 -0.62
C ASP A 109 -19.71 -1.97 -0.06
N HIS A 110 -19.69 -2.86 0.93
CA HIS A 110 -20.86 -3.38 1.63
C HIS A 110 -21.06 -2.76 3.02
N LEU A 111 -20.21 -1.80 3.40
CA LEU A 111 -20.31 -1.06 4.66
C LEU A 111 -20.71 0.39 4.37
N LEU A 112 -21.79 0.83 4.99
CA LEU A 112 -22.21 2.23 5.02
C LEU A 112 -21.85 2.87 6.36
N ILE A 113 -21.61 4.17 6.33
CA ILE A 113 -21.41 4.99 7.52
C ILE A 113 -22.78 5.50 7.95
N ASP A 114 -23.18 5.24 9.19
CA ASP A 114 -24.50 5.55 9.75
C ASP A 114 -24.50 6.97 10.34
N ALA A 115 -25.01 7.91 9.57
CA ALA A 115 -24.98 9.33 9.92
C ALA A 115 -25.87 9.66 11.13
N CYS A 116 -25.45 10.67 11.87
CA CYS A 116 -26.14 11.23 13.01
C CYS A 116 -27.27 12.18 12.58
N GLN A 117 -28.36 12.25 13.36
CA GLN A 117 -29.60 12.99 13.05
C GLN A 117 -30.20 13.62 14.34
N VAL A 118 -31.50 13.48 14.60
CA VAL A 118 -32.17 14.20 15.71
C VAL A 118 -31.67 13.75 17.09
N THR A 119 -31.30 12.47 17.24
CA THR A 119 -30.85 11.90 18.52
C THR A 119 -29.38 12.20 18.84
N ASN A 120 -28.57 12.46 17.83
CA ASN A 120 -27.19 12.94 17.97
C ASN A 120 -26.94 13.93 16.83
N PRO A 121 -26.76 15.23 17.09
CA PRO A 121 -26.66 16.22 16.02
C PRO A 121 -25.36 16.05 15.22
N SER A 122 -25.43 16.28 13.91
CA SER A 122 -24.25 16.42 13.06
C SER A 122 -23.48 17.71 13.41
N ILE A 123 -22.18 17.68 13.17
CA ILE A 123 -21.27 18.82 13.33
C ILE A 123 -20.96 19.39 11.93
N ASP A 124 -20.92 20.71 11.78
CA ASP A 124 -20.60 21.37 10.51
C ASP A 124 -19.07 21.57 10.37
N PRO A 125 -18.35 20.76 9.59
CA PRO A 125 -16.89 20.83 9.47
C PRO A 125 -16.40 22.12 8.80
N LEU A 126 -17.27 22.90 8.16
CA LEU A 126 -16.92 24.20 7.59
C LEU A 126 -16.89 25.32 8.64
N ARG A 127 -17.57 25.11 9.78
CA ARG A 127 -17.74 26.12 10.84
C ARG A 127 -17.12 25.69 12.16
N GLU A 128 -16.97 24.40 12.38
CA GLU A 128 -16.48 23.81 13.61
C GLU A 128 -15.11 23.15 13.39
N PRO A 129 -14.24 23.13 14.41
CA PRO A 129 -12.91 22.53 14.28
C PRO A 129 -13.00 21.00 14.20
N MET A 130 -12.37 20.42 13.17
CA MET A 130 -12.21 18.97 13.03
C MET A 130 -10.75 18.56 13.17
N GLU A 131 -10.49 17.58 14.03
CA GLU A 131 -9.16 17.02 14.28
C GLU A 131 -9.00 15.67 13.56
N LEU A 132 -7.96 15.58 12.73
CA LEU A 132 -7.58 14.35 12.02
C LEU A 132 -6.27 13.76 12.53
N ARG A 133 -5.59 14.47 13.44
CA ARG A 133 -4.31 14.05 13.96
C ARG A 133 -4.45 12.77 14.77
N THR A 134 -3.51 11.86 14.55
CA THR A 134 -3.32 10.66 15.36
C THR A 134 -1.85 10.47 15.71
N PHE A 135 -1.59 9.61 16.69
CA PHE A 135 -0.25 9.31 17.19
C PHE A 135 -0.07 7.79 17.18
N LEU A 136 0.97 7.35 16.46
CA LEU A 136 1.35 5.96 16.35
C LEU A 136 2.41 5.61 17.39
N GLY A 137 2.15 4.57 18.16
CA GLY A 137 3.04 4.05 19.18
C GLY A 137 2.27 3.37 20.31
N ARG A 138 3.03 2.91 21.30
CA ARG A 138 2.51 2.40 22.56
C ARG A 138 1.98 3.55 23.41
N LYS A 139 0.83 3.37 24.07
CA LYS A 139 0.27 4.37 25.00
C LYS A 139 0.24 3.80 26.41
N PRO A 140 0.61 4.57 27.45
CA PRO A 140 0.57 4.09 28.82
C PRO A 140 -0.87 3.77 29.24
N GLU A 141 -1.05 2.74 30.07
CA GLU A 141 -2.37 2.35 30.58
C GLU A 141 -2.99 3.42 31.49
N ARG A 142 -2.14 4.17 32.19
CA ARG A 142 -2.54 5.22 33.12
C ARG A 142 -1.54 6.37 33.06
N LEU A 143 -2.07 7.60 33.19
CA LEU A 143 -1.28 8.80 33.38
C LEU A 143 -1.27 9.17 34.87
N GLU A 144 -0.08 9.45 35.39
CA GLU A 144 0.17 9.92 36.73
C GLU A 144 0.68 11.36 36.66
N PHE A 145 0.15 12.20 37.54
CA PHE A 145 0.47 13.62 37.60
C PHE A 145 0.91 13.96 39.02
N SER A 146 1.94 14.80 39.14
CA SER A 146 2.33 15.43 40.40
C SER A 146 1.89 16.89 40.38
N MET A 147 1.62 17.44 41.56
CA MET A 147 1.37 18.86 41.74
C MET A 147 2.50 19.45 42.56
N ASP A 148 3.16 20.47 42.06
CA ASP A 148 4.23 21.14 42.79
C ASP A 148 3.69 22.06 43.90
N GLU A 149 4.59 22.65 44.70
CA GLU A 149 4.21 23.57 45.78
C GLU A 149 3.56 24.88 45.29
N ALA A 150 3.70 25.21 43.99
CA ALA A 150 3.08 26.36 43.34
C ALA A 150 1.71 26.04 42.72
N GLY A 151 1.30 24.76 42.69
CA GLY A 151 0.05 24.29 42.12
C GLY A 151 0.12 23.95 40.63
N GLU A 152 1.30 23.90 40.03
CA GLU A 152 1.50 23.44 38.65
C GLU A 152 1.44 21.90 38.59
N ILE A 153 0.82 21.38 37.52
CA ILE A 153 0.62 19.94 37.30
C ILE A 153 1.66 19.44 36.31
N ASP A 154 2.55 18.56 36.77
CA ASP A 154 3.56 17.88 35.96
C ASP A 154 3.12 16.46 35.62
N LEU A 155 3.35 16.04 34.38
CA LEU A 155 3.18 14.65 33.97
C LEU A 155 4.38 13.82 34.48
N VAL A 156 4.11 12.88 35.37
CA VAL A 156 5.12 11.95 35.92
C VAL A 156 5.34 10.78 34.98
N THR A 157 4.29 10.32 34.30
CA THR A 157 4.37 9.20 33.37
C THR A 157 5.23 9.56 32.16
N GLU A 158 6.33 8.85 31.98
CA GLU A 158 7.14 8.93 30.78
C GLU A 158 6.37 8.35 29.58
N ILE A 159 6.24 9.14 28.52
CA ILE A 159 5.54 8.74 27.30
C ILE A 159 6.54 8.09 26.36
N GLU A 160 6.27 6.85 25.93
CA GLU A 160 7.10 6.18 24.92
C GLU A 160 7.07 6.95 23.58
N PRO A 161 8.13 6.85 22.75
CA PRO A 161 8.20 7.58 21.49
C PRO A 161 6.93 7.40 20.64
N GLN A 162 6.35 8.52 20.19
CA GLN A 162 5.17 8.54 19.33
C GLN A 162 5.52 9.15 17.98
N VAL A 163 4.92 8.64 16.91
CA VAL A 163 4.95 9.27 15.60
C VAL A 163 3.62 9.96 15.32
N ARG A 164 3.66 11.28 15.19
CA ARG A 164 2.50 12.11 14.89
C ARG A 164 2.17 12.05 13.39
N LEU A 165 0.90 11.83 13.07
CA LEU A 165 0.34 12.00 11.73
C LEU A 165 -0.71 13.12 11.75
N ASP A 166 -0.58 14.12 10.89
CA ASP A 166 -1.61 15.18 10.74
C ASP A 166 -2.81 14.71 9.88
N VAL A 167 -2.63 13.61 9.14
CA VAL A 167 -3.68 12.90 8.39
C VAL A 167 -3.50 11.40 8.64
N PRO A 168 -4.55 10.61 8.93
CA PRO A 168 -4.43 9.20 9.34
C PRO A 168 -4.19 8.26 8.13
N VAL A 169 -3.28 8.66 7.24
CA VAL A 169 -2.96 7.98 5.99
C VAL A 169 -1.46 7.95 5.79
N VAL A 170 -0.87 6.77 5.68
CA VAL A 170 0.57 6.53 5.46
C VAL A 170 0.81 6.03 4.04
N PHE A 171 1.88 6.50 3.37
CA PHE A 171 2.28 5.92 2.10
C PHE A 171 3.00 4.58 2.31
N GLY A 172 2.46 3.53 1.69
CA GLY A 172 2.89 2.15 1.93
C GLY A 172 4.30 1.79 1.45
N ALA A 173 4.81 0.70 2.02
CA ALA A 173 6.14 0.15 1.73
C ALA A 173 6.31 -0.23 0.26
N MET A 174 7.17 0.48 -0.47
CA MET A 174 7.46 0.22 -1.88
C MET A 174 8.95 0.36 -2.13
N SER A 175 9.66 -0.75 -2.32
CA SER A 175 11.13 -0.74 -2.36
C SER A 175 11.72 0.11 -3.50
N TYR A 176 12.79 0.85 -3.20
CA TYR A 176 13.68 1.37 -4.24
C TYR A 176 14.24 0.18 -5.04
N GLY A 177 14.05 0.22 -6.36
CA GLY A 177 14.23 -0.93 -7.25
C GLY A 177 12.90 -1.42 -7.79
N ALA A 178 11.90 -1.69 -6.95
CA ALA A 178 10.54 -1.97 -7.42
C ALA A 178 9.93 -0.73 -8.07
N VAL A 179 10.05 0.42 -7.40
CA VAL A 179 9.73 1.76 -7.92
C VAL A 179 11.00 2.57 -8.17
N SER A 180 10.91 3.61 -8.98
CA SER A 180 12.02 4.53 -9.27
C SER A 180 12.30 5.45 -8.10
N LEU A 181 13.52 6.02 -8.04
CA LEU A 181 13.86 7.04 -7.05
C LEU A 181 12.94 8.26 -7.13
N ASN A 182 12.42 8.59 -8.32
CA ASN A 182 11.48 9.69 -8.50
C ASN A 182 10.13 9.45 -7.78
N VAL A 183 9.71 8.19 -7.62
CA VAL A 183 8.55 7.85 -6.79
C VAL A 183 8.87 8.12 -5.32
N HIS A 184 10.01 7.65 -4.82
CA HIS A 184 10.44 7.91 -3.44
C HIS A 184 10.57 9.40 -3.15
N ARG A 185 11.22 10.18 -4.01
CA ARG A 185 11.31 11.64 -3.89
C ARG A 185 9.91 12.28 -3.81
N SER A 186 8.97 11.83 -4.66
CA SER A 186 7.59 12.33 -4.64
C SER A 186 6.89 12.05 -3.31
N LEU A 187 7.03 10.82 -2.80
CA LEU A 187 6.40 10.37 -1.55
C LEU A 187 7.01 11.09 -0.34
N ALA A 188 8.34 11.22 -0.26
CA ALA A 188 9.03 11.88 0.84
C ALA A 188 8.63 13.36 0.96
N MET A 189 8.62 14.07 -0.17
CA MET A 189 8.17 15.47 -0.22
C MET A 189 6.70 15.60 0.19
N ALA A 190 5.81 14.74 -0.33
CA ALA A 190 4.39 14.79 0.02
C ALA A 190 4.13 14.44 1.49
N ALA A 191 4.86 13.45 2.03
CA ALA A 191 4.79 13.05 3.43
C ALA A 191 5.18 14.21 4.35
N SER A 192 6.30 14.87 4.05
CA SER A 192 6.77 16.06 4.79
C SER A 192 5.76 17.22 4.73
N ARG A 193 5.21 17.54 3.54
CA ARG A 193 4.22 18.61 3.37
C ARG A 193 2.90 18.35 4.07
N SER A 194 2.50 17.07 4.17
CA SER A 194 1.19 16.67 4.70
C SER A 194 1.24 16.21 6.16
N GLY A 195 2.42 16.26 6.79
CA GLY A 195 2.61 15.78 8.16
C GLY A 195 2.33 14.29 8.33
N THR A 196 2.71 13.47 7.33
CA THR A 196 2.55 12.01 7.38
C THR A 196 3.87 11.29 7.05
N LEU A 197 3.82 9.98 6.83
CA LEU A 197 4.96 9.11 6.60
C LEU A 197 4.94 8.47 5.20
N MET A 198 6.13 8.18 4.68
CA MET A 198 6.33 7.18 3.64
C MET A 198 7.14 6.00 4.16
N ASN A 199 7.04 4.84 3.53
CA ASN A 199 7.82 3.66 3.91
C ASN A 199 8.75 3.21 2.77
N THR A 200 10.03 2.99 3.09
CA THR A 200 11.08 2.65 2.11
C THR A 200 10.84 1.34 1.39
N GLY A 201 10.15 0.39 2.04
CA GLY A 201 10.14 -1.01 1.64
C GLY A 201 11.52 -1.68 1.74
N GLU A 202 11.61 -2.90 1.22
CA GLU A 202 12.75 -3.82 1.39
C GLU A 202 14.03 -3.44 0.61
N GLY A 203 14.14 -2.22 0.10
CA GLY A 203 15.15 -1.85 -0.91
C GLY A 203 16.35 -1.06 -0.39
N GLY A 204 16.41 -0.78 0.91
CA GLY A 204 17.29 0.24 1.49
C GLY A 204 16.79 1.67 1.23
N LEU A 205 17.55 2.66 1.69
CA LEU A 205 17.24 4.09 1.58
C LEU A 205 18.31 4.79 0.76
N HIS A 206 17.89 5.51 -0.28
CA HIS A 206 18.81 6.34 -1.05
C HIS A 206 19.19 7.61 -0.26
N ARG A 207 20.48 7.97 -0.24
CA ARG A 207 21.02 9.07 0.60
C ARG A 207 20.34 10.43 0.39
N GLU A 208 19.87 10.71 -0.83
CA GLU A 208 19.14 11.96 -1.10
C GLU A 208 17.85 12.14 -0.30
N LEU A 209 17.32 11.06 0.28
CA LEU A 209 16.09 11.09 1.07
C LEU A 209 16.34 11.31 2.56
N TYR A 210 17.60 11.32 3.00
CA TYR A 210 17.97 11.51 4.41
C TYR A 210 17.43 12.82 5.01
N PRO A 211 17.33 13.95 4.27
CA PRO A 211 16.69 15.16 4.78
C PRO A 211 15.22 14.99 5.19
N TYR A 212 14.56 13.89 4.81
CA TYR A 212 13.18 13.57 5.15
C TYR A 212 13.08 12.48 6.23
N SER A 213 14.14 12.20 6.99
CA SER A 213 14.20 11.12 7.99
C SER A 213 12.99 11.12 8.95
N GLY A 214 12.56 12.30 9.41
CA GLY A 214 11.37 12.47 10.27
C GLY A 214 10.03 12.11 9.63
N ASN A 215 9.99 11.80 8.33
CA ASN A 215 8.81 11.38 7.58
C ASN A 215 8.97 10.00 6.92
N ILE A 216 10.00 9.23 7.30
CA ILE A 216 10.33 7.95 6.67
C ILE A 216 10.25 6.81 7.68
N ILE A 217 9.51 5.77 7.32
CA ILE A 217 9.57 4.45 7.93
C ILE A 217 10.60 3.63 7.17
N VAL A 218 11.63 3.14 7.85
CA VAL A 218 12.64 2.26 7.25
C VAL A 218 12.30 0.80 7.52
N GLN A 219 12.37 -0.05 6.51
CA GLN A 219 11.99 -1.45 6.63
C GLN A 219 13.19 -2.39 6.85
N VAL A 220 13.04 -3.34 7.77
CA VAL A 220 13.94 -4.47 7.99
C VAL A 220 13.21 -5.74 7.55
N ALA A 221 13.61 -6.28 6.38
CA ALA A 221 13.03 -7.48 5.80
C ALA A 221 14.05 -8.62 5.74
N SER A 222 13.61 -9.84 5.42
CA SER A 222 14.43 -11.07 5.46
C SER A 222 15.76 -10.97 4.71
N GLY A 223 15.82 -10.24 3.59
CA GLY A 223 17.05 -10.05 2.81
C GLY A 223 18.07 -9.07 3.40
N ARG A 224 17.69 -8.27 4.42
CA ARG A 224 18.53 -7.23 5.05
C ARG A 224 19.23 -6.27 4.07
N PHE A 225 18.66 -6.07 2.88
CA PHE A 225 19.25 -5.19 1.87
C PHE A 225 19.36 -3.75 2.38
N GLY A 226 20.58 -3.22 2.41
CA GLY A 226 20.82 -1.84 2.83
C GLY A 226 20.63 -1.56 4.32
N VAL A 227 20.48 -2.59 5.16
CA VAL A 227 20.25 -2.41 6.62
C VAL A 227 21.58 -2.24 7.34
N HIS A 228 21.77 -1.09 7.97
CA HIS A 228 22.95 -0.71 8.77
C HIS A 228 22.55 0.36 9.80
N SER A 229 23.40 0.66 10.78
CA SER A 229 23.06 1.57 11.89
C SER A 229 22.60 2.96 11.42
N GLU A 230 23.30 3.59 10.46
CA GLU A 230 22.90 4.90 9.91
C GLU A 230 21.50 4.84 9.26
N TYR A 231 21.19 3.76 8.55
CA TYR A 231 19.87 3.55 7.94
C TYR A 231 18.75 3.47 8.98
N LEU A 232 18.95 2.73 10.08
CA LEU A 232 17.95 2.62 11.14
C LEU A 232 17.68 3.98 11.81
N ASN A 233 18.75 4.74 12.07
CA ASN A 233 18.66 6.05 12.70
C ASN A 233 18.14 7.16 11.76
N THR A 234 18.19 6.94 10.44
CA THR A 234 17.59 7.84 9.43
C THR A 234 16.11 7.54 9.22
N SER A 235 15.33 7.52 10.31
CA SER A 235 13.91 7.19 10.26
C SER A 235 13.10 7.86 11.38
N ALA A 236 11.78 7.91 11.18
CA ALA A 236 10.79 8.21 12.20
C ALA A 236 10.31 6.94 12.92
N MET A 237 10.40 5.79 12.25
CA MET A 237 9.96 4.48 12.74
C MET A 237 10.68 3.38 11.95
N VAL A 238 10.97 2.26 12.60
CA VAL A 238 11.53 1.07 11.94
C VAL A 238 10.44 0.01 11.79
N GLU A 239 10.31 -0.63 10.64
CA GLU A 239 9.31 -1.68 10.39
C GLU A 239 9.97 -3.03 10.09
N ILE A 240 9.75 -4.03 10.95
CA ILE A 240 10.08 -5.42 10.68
C ILE A 240 9.02 -6.02 9.76
N LYS A 241 9.40 -6.45 8.56
CA LYS A 241 8.45 -7.00 7.57
C LYS A 241 8.48 -8.52 7.55
N ILE A 242 7.56 -9.13 8.31
CA ILE A 242 7.31 -10.57 8.27
C ILE A 242 6.54 -10.97 7.01
N GLY A 243 5.58 -10.13 6.59
CA GLY A 243 4.68 -10.47 5.49
C GLY A 243 4.25 -9.29 4.62
N GLN A 244 3.68 -9.62 3.47
CA GLN A 244 3.00 -8.68 2.57
C GLN A 244 1.79 -9.35 1.95
N GLY A 245 0.67 -8.65 1.92
CA GLY A 245 -0.61 -9.20 1.46
C GLY A 245 -0.60 -9.74 0.03
N ALA A 246 0.17 -9.14 -0.88
CA ALA A 246 0.30 -9.63 -2.26
C ALA A 246 0.99 -10.99 -2.40
N LYS A 247 1.74 -11.40 -1.36
CA LYS A 247 2.56 -12.62 -1.38
C LYS A 247 2.87 -13.17 0.02
N PRO A 248 1.86 -13.61 0.77
CA PRO A 248 2.10 -14.22 2.07
C PRO A 248 2.95 -15.49 1.92
N GLY A 249 3.87 -15.71 2.86
CA GLY A 249 4.70 -16.91 2.92
C GLY A 249 5.94 -16.92 2.02
N ILE A 250 6.20 -15.86 1.23
CA ILE A 250 7.43 -15.75 0.41
C ILE A 250 8.08 -14.36 0.51
N GLY A 251 9.37 -14.29 0.16
CA GLY A 251 10.18 -13.08 0.26
C GLY A 251 10.01 -12.04 -0.86
N GLY A 252 10.74 -10.94 -0.72
CA GLY A 252 10.98 -9.93 -1.74
C GLY A 252 11.42 -10.52 -3.09
N HIS A 253 10.98 -9.91 -4.20
CA HIS A 253 11.40 -10.29 -5.55
C HIS A 253 11.71 -9.01 -6.31
N LEU A 254 12.94 -8.89 -6.80
CA LEU A 254 13.33 -7.85 -7.74
C LEU A 254 14.11 -8.49 -8.90
N PRO A 255 13.56 -8.47 -10.12
CA PRO A 255 14.28 -8.97 -11.29
C PRO A 255 15.59 -8.23 -11.51
N GLY A 256 16.64 -8.95 -11.91
CA GLY A 256 18.00 -8.46 -12.11
C GLY A 256 18.11 -7.38 -13.18
N GLU A 257 17.20 -7.39 -14.16
CA GLU A 257 17.07 -6.31 -15.16
C GLU A 257 16.75 -4.93 -14.55
N LYS A 258 16.30 -4.90 -13.28
CA LYS A 258 16.05 -3.68 -12.50
C LYS A 258 17.16 -3.40 -11.48
N VAL A 259 18.18 -4.25 -11.38
CA VAL A 259 19.34 -4.08 -10.49
C VAL A 259 20.46 -3.42 -11.27
N GLY A 260 20.32 -2.10 -11.49
CA GLY A 260 21.39 -1.24 -12.00
C GLY A 260 22.38 -0.84 -10.90
N GLU A 261 23.34 0.01 -11.23
CA GLU A 261 24.42 0.42 -10.31
C GLU A 261 23.91 1.05 -9.01
N ASP A 262 22.95 1.97 -9.08
CA ASP A 262 22.44 2.65 -7.88
C ASP A 262 21.68 1.70 -6.95
N ILE A 263 20.94 0.74 -7.53
CA ILE A 263 20.25 -0.30 -6.76
C ILE A 263 21.27 -1.25 -6.12
N SER A 264 22.29 -1.65 -6.89
CA SER A 264 23.39 -2.48 -6.43
C SER A 264 24.10 -1.85 -5.23
N LYS A 265 24.46 -0.56 -5.32
CA LYS A 265 25.08 0.21 -4.21
C LYS A 265 24.16 0.29 -2.99
N THR A 266 22.88 0.60 -3.19
CA THR A 266 21.93 0.76 -2.08
C THR A 266 21.66 -0.56 -1.35
N ARG A 267 21.58 -1.67 -2.10
CA ARG A 267 21.25 -2.99 -1.56
C ARG A 267 22.47 -3.83 -1.18
N MET A 268 23.67 -3.43 -1.60
CA MET A 268 24.92 -4.18 -1.47
C MET A 268 24.87 -5.56 -2.15
N ILE A 269 24.36 -5.60 -3.39
CA ILE A 269 24.26 -6.82 -4.22
C ILE A 269 24.90 -6.60 -5.61
N PRO A 270 25.33 -7.64 -6.34
CA PRO A 270 25.88 -7.48 -7.69
C PRO A 270 24.86 -6.93 -8.71
N VAL A 271 25.33 -6.13 -9.65
CA VAL A 271 24.54 -5.60 -10.77
C VAL A 271 24.00 -6.75 -11.63
N GLY A 272 22.74 -6.66 -12.05
CA GLY A 272 22.11 -7.64 -12.93
C GLY A 272 21.62 -8.92 -12.25
N THR A 273 21.90 -9.12 -10.95
CA THR A 273 21.45 -10.31 -10.21
C THR A 273 20.02 -10.15 -9.72
N ASP A 274 19.21 -11.20 -9.82
CA ASP A 274 17.89 -11.24 -9.19
C ASP A 274 18.02 -11.11 -7.67
N ALA A 275 17.32 -10.13 -7.07
CA ALA A 275 17.24 -10.01 -5.62
C ALA A 275 16.01 -10.78 -5.11
N LEU A 276 16.22 -12.07 -4.84
CA LEU A 276 15.25 -12.95 -4.22
C LEU A 276 15.54 -13.04 -2.72
N SER A 277 14.66 -12.48 -1.90
CA SER A 277 14.83 -12.57 -0.45
C SER A 277 14.37 -13.93 0.06
N PRO A 278 15.01 -14.46 1.13
CA PRO A 278 14.50 -15.63 1.83
C PRO A 278 13.03 -15.44 2.24
N ALA A 279 12.27 -16.52 2.28
CA ALA A 279 10.90 -16.48 2.78
C ALA A 279 10.84 -16.13 4.28
N PRO A 280 11.58 -16.81 5.18
CA PRO A 280 11.66 -16.41 6.58
C PRO A 280 12.75 -15.36 6.80
N HIS A 281 12.64 -14.64 7.92
CA HIS A 281 13.79 -14.02 8.56
C HIS A 281 14.64 -15.13 9.20
N HIS A 282 15.94 -15.18 8.91
CA HIS A 282 16.80 -16.24 9.46
C HIS A 282 17.15 -16.07 10.94
N ASP A 283 16.73 -14.96 11.53
CA ASP A 283 16.79 -14.60 12.94
C ASP A 283 15.40 -14.54 13.59
N ILE A 284 14.36 -15.11 12.94
CA ILE A 284 13.01 -15.21 13.52
C ILE A 284 12.40 -16.57 13.16
N TYR A 285 12.42 -17.50 14.10
CA TYR A 285 11.74 -18.80 13.99
C TYR A 285 10.65 -18.99 15.06
N SER A 286 10.59 -18.12 16.06
CA SER A 286 9.54 -18.07 17.07
C SER A 286 9.16 -16.63 17.44
N ILE A 287 8.17 -16.48 18.32
CA ILE A 287 7.76 -15.15 18.80
C ILE A 287 8.82 -14.53 19.73
N GLU A 288 9.57 -15.35 20.45
CA GLU A 288 10.69 -14.93 21.29
C GLU A 288 11.83 -14.36 20.44
N ASP A 289 12.12 -14.98 19.29
CA ASP A 289 13.12 -14.46 18.34
C ASP A 289 12.68 -13.10 17.76
N LEU A 290 11.39 -12.95 17.45
CA LEU A 290 10.86 -11.65 17.02
C LEU A 290 11.05 -10.60 18.13
N SER A 291 10.77 -10.96 19.38
CA SER A 291 10.99 -10.07 20.53
C SER A 291 12.46 -9.65 20.65
N GLN A 292 13.41 -10.56 20.44
CA GLN A 292 14.83 -10.24 20.42
C GLN A 292 15.19 -9.25 19.31
N LEU A 293 14.64 -9.41 18.10
CA LEU A 293 14.89 -8.47 17.01
C LEU A 293 14.26 -7.09 17.29
N ILE A 294 13.04 -7.05 17.84
CA ILE A 294 12.41 -5.79 18.27
C ILE A 294 13.31 -5.08 19.27
N PHE A 295 13.78 -5.80 20.30
CA PHE A 295 14.70 -5.26 21.31
C PHE A 295 16.00 -4.76 20.69
N ALA A 296 16.63 -5.55 19.82
CA ALA A 296 17.88 -5.18 19.16
C ALA A 296 17.73 -3.92 18.29
N ILE A 297 16.59 -3.72 17.63
CA ILE A 297 16.31 -2.51 16.85
C ILE A 297 16.10 -1.31 17.78
N LYS A 298 15.37 -1.48 18.89
CA LYS A 298 15.19 -0.42 19.90
C LYS A 298 16.54 0.01 20.48
N GLU A 299 17.39 -0.92 20.88
CA GLU A 299 18.77 -0.65 21.31
C GLU A 299 19.59 0.06 20.23
N ALA A 300 19.55 -0.41 18.97
CA ALA A 300 20.31 0.19 17.88
C ALA A 300 19.85 1.60 17.46
N THR A 301 18.70 2.04 17.98
CA THR A 301 18.10 3.36 17.76
C THR A 301 17.95 4.16 19.05
N ASP A 302 18.69 3.77 20.10
CA ASP A 302 18.71 4.42 21.41
C ASP A 302 17.30 4.60 22.02
N TYR A 303 16.38 3.67 21.71
CA TYR A 303 14.96 3.72 22.08
C TYR A 303 14.20 4.95 21.60
N GLU A 304 14.74 5.73 20.65
CA GLU A 304 14.08 6.95 20.16
C GLU A 304 13.02 6.66 19.08
N LYS A 305 13.05 5.46 18.47
CA LYS A 305 12.23 5.11 17.31
C LYS A 305 11.26 3.99 17.65
N PRO A 306 9.95 4.17 17.37
CA PRO A 306 9.00 3.06 17.46
C PRO A 306 9.36 1.93 16.50
N VAL A 307 8.99 0.70 16.89
CA VAL A 307 9.16 -0.50 16.07
C VAL A 307 7.79 -1.03 15.64
N SER A 308 7.54 -0.97 14.33
CA SER A 308 6.40 -1.58 13.66
C SER A 308 6.72 -3.02 13.27
N VAL A 309 5.74 -3.91 13.35
CA VAL A 309 5.82 -5.25 12.75
C VAL A 309 4.71 -5.40 11.72
N LYS A 310 5.10 -5.67 10.48
CA LYS A 310 4.19 -5.86 9.36
C LYS A 310 3.97 -7.34 9.05
N ILE A 311 2.71 -7.78 9.11
CA ILE A 311 2.26 -9.12 8.77
C ILE A 311 1.27 -9.10 7.61
N SER A 312 1.20 -10.21 6.87
CA SER A 312 0.10 -10.42 5.94
C SER A 312 -1.13 -10.89 6.72
N ALA A 313 -2.32 -10.50 6.28
CA ALA A 313 -3.54 -11.09 6.79
C ALA A 313 -3.60 -12.56 6.32
N VAL A 314 -3.46 -13.49 7.27
CA VAL A 314 -3.52 -14.95 7.07
C VAL A 314 -4.27 -15.62 8.23
N HIS A 315 -4.34 -16.94 8.23
CA HIS A 315 -4.87 -17.71 9.36
C HIS A 315 -4.24 -17.28 10.69
N ASN A 316 -5.05 -17.24 11.76
CA ASN A 316 -4.63 -16.84 13.11
C ASN A 316 -4.05 -15.42 13.24
N VAL A 317 -4.34 -14.50 12.31
CA VAL A 317 -3.82 -13.12 12.34
C VAL A 317 -4.05 -12.41 13.69
N ALA A 318 -5.19 -12.64 14.34
CA ALA A 318 -5.50 -12.06 15.66
C ALA A 318 -4.55 -12.55 16.76
N ALA A 319 -4.29 -13.86 16.83
CA ALA A 319 -3.37 -14.43 17.81
C ALA A 319 -1.92 -14.02 17.53
N ILE A 320 -1.52 -13.99 16.26
CA ILE A 320 -0.19 -13.53 15.83
C ILE A 320 0.00 -12.06 16.23
N ALA A 321 -1.00 -11.20 15.99
CA ALA A 321 -0.94 -9.80 16.39
C ALA A 321 -0.82 -9.62 17.90
N SER A 322 -1.58 -10.38 18.71
CA SER A 322 -1.42 -10.39 20.18
C SER A 322 0.02 -10.75 20.59
N GLY A 323 0.58 -11.81 20.01
CA GLY A 323 1.97 -12.20 20.25
C GLY A 323 2.96 -11.09 19.90
N ILE A 324 2.77 -10.41 18.77
CA ILE A 324 3.61 -9.29 18.31
C ILE A 324 3.58 -8.12 19.30
N VAL A 325 2.39 -7.75 19.79
CA VAL A 325 2.25 -6.67 20.78
C VAL A 325 2.96 -7.04 22.08
N ARG A 326 2.80 -8.29 22.54
CA ARG A 326 3.49 -8.81 23.74
C ARG A 326 5.01 -8.92 23.55
N ALA A 327 5.48 -9.14 22.32
CA ALA A 327 6.89 -9.14 21.97
C ALA A 327 7.54 -7.74 22.02
N GLY A 328 6.74 -6.68 22.20
CA GLY A 328 7.21 -5.31 22.43
C GLY A 328 7.10 -4.38 21.21
N ALA A 329 6.35 -4.76 20.17
CA ALA A 329 6.10 -3.91 19.02
C ALA A 329 5.19 -2.73 19.40
N ASP A 330 5.52 -1.53 18.94
CA ASP A 330 4.75 -0.30 19.21
C ASP A 330 3.65 -0.09 18.16
N VAL A 331 3.79 -0.74 16.99
CA VAL A 331 2.84 -0.69 15.89
C VAL A 331 2.71 -2.08 15.23
N VAL A 332 1.50 -2.47 14.85
CA VAL A 332 1.22 -3.67 14.05
C VAL A 332 0.61 -3.25 12.73
N THR A 333 1.28 -3.58 11.62
CA THR A 333 0.73 -3.35 10.27
C THR A 333 0.14 -4.64 9.70
N ILE A 334 -1.14 -4.64 9.39
CA ILE A 334 -1.85 -5.77 8.80
C ILE A 334 -2.07 -5.49 7.31
N ASP A 335 -1.61 -6.39 6.44
CA ASP A 335 -1.72 -6.22 4.98
C ASP A 335 -2.58 -7.32 4.35
N GLY A 336 -3.78 -6.95 3.92
CA GLY A 336 -4.73 -7.87 3.27
C GLY A 336 -4.29 -8.33 1.89
N PHE A 337 -4.86 -9.44 1.42
CA PHE A 337 -4.43 -10.11 0.18
C PHE A 337 -4.47 -9.24 -1.10
N ARG A 338 -5.21 -8.13 -1.08
CA ARG A 338 -5.26 -7.14 -2.16
C ARG A 338 -4.08 -6.17 -2.18
N GLY A 339 -3.12 -6.32 -1.26
CA GLY A 339 -1.88 -5.56 -1.22
C GLY A 339 -1.13 -5.58 -2.56
N GLY A 340 -0.43 -4.49 -2.86
CA GLY A 340 0.33 -4.35 -4.12
C GLY A 340 1.70 -5.02 -4.08
N THR A 341 2.31 -5.27 -5.24
CA THR A 341 3.69 -5.75 -5.36
C THR A 341 4.35 -5.32 -6.66
N GLY A 342 5.67 -5.19 -6.68
CA GLY A 342 6.44 -4.98 -7.92
C GLY A 342 6.57 -6.25 -8.75
N ALA A 343 6.72 -7.40 -8.09
CA ALA A 343 6.88 -8.71 -8.71
C ALA A 343 6.46 -9.82 -7.74
N THR A 344 5.69 -10.78 -8.24
CA THR A 344 5.30 -12.00 -7.50
C THR A 344 4.81 -13.07 -8.46
N PRO A 345 4.85 -14.36 -8.09
CA PRO A 345 4.05 -15.40 -8.73
C PRO A 345 2.56 -15.05 -8.77
N MET A 346 1.95 -15.16 -9.94
CA MET A 346 0.52 -14.86 -10.12
C MET A 346 -0.38 -15.76 -9.25
N VAL A 347 -0.04 -17.05 -9.13
CA VAL A 347 -0.81 -17.99 -8.31
C VAL A 347 -0.86 -17.58 -6.83
N ILE A 348 0.23 -17.01 -6.31
CA ILE A 348 0.29 -16.55 -4.92
C ILE A 348 -0.58 -15.31 -4.74
N ARG A 349 -0.39 -14.29 -5.59
CA ARG A 349 -1.16 -13.04 -5.52
C ARG A 349 -2.66 -13.29 -5.59
N ASP A 350 -3.06 -14.21 -6.46
CA ASP A 350 -4.46 -14.40 -6.78
C ASP A 350 -5.21 -15.24 -5.73
N ASN A 351 -4.51 -16.08 -4.96
CA ASN A 351 -5.15 -17.12 -4.14
C ASN A 351 -4.72 -17.17 -2.65
N VAL A 352 -3.72 -16.39 -2.22
CA VAL A 352 -3.14 -16.53 -0.87
C VAL A 352 -3.37 -15.28 -0.03
N GLY A 353 -3.91 -15.46 1.17
CA GLY A 353 -4.21 -14.40 2.15
C GLY A 353 -5.71 -14.23 2.39
N ILE A 354 -6.08 -13.36 3.32
CA ILE A 354 -7.48 -13.05 3.65
C ILE A 354 -7.78 -11.55 3.50
N PRO A 355 -9.06 -11.15 3.37
CA PRO A 355 -9.48 -9.75 3.29
C PRO A 355 -9.03 -8.94 4.52
N ILE A 356 -8.61 -7.69 4.29
CA ILE A 356 -8.13 -6.81 5.36
C ILE A 356 -9.26 -6.43 6.32
N GLU A 357 -10.48 -6.31 5.81
CA GLU A 357 -11.67 -5.88 6.56
C GLU A 357 -11.93 -6.80 7.75
N LEU A 358 -11.94 -8.12 7.48
CA LEU A 358 -12.14 -9.16 8.50
C LEU A 358 -10.94 -9.29 9.43
N ALA A 359 -9.72 -9.24 8.88
CA ALA A 359 -8.50 -9.36 9.66
C ALA A 359 -8.34 -8.22 10.66
N LEU A 360 -8.66 -6.99 10.25
CA LEU A 360 -8.60 -5.82 11.09
C LEU A 360 -9.59 -5.92 12.26
N ALA A 361 -10.84 -6.25 11.98
CA ALA A 361 -11.87 -6.40 13.01
C ALA A 361 -11.49 -7.47 14.04
N ALA A 362 -11.02 -8.63 13.59
CA ALA A 362 -10.58 -9.71 14.47
C ALA A 362 -9.36 -9.34 15.32
N VAL A 363 -8.39 -8.60 14.77
CA VAL A 363 -7.21 -8.16 15.53
C VAL A 363 -7.59 -7.11 16.57
N ASP A 364 -8.34 -6.07 16.19
CA ASP A 364 -8.75 -5.02 17.12
C ASP A 364 -9.58 -5.59 18.28
N GLU A 365 -10.52 -6.48 17.99
CA GLU A 365 -11.33 -7.15 19.01
C GLU A 365 -10.47 -7.98 19.96
N ARG A 366 -9.58 -8.82 19.42
CA ARG A 366 -8.70 -9.66 20.24
C ARG A 366 -7.81 -8.86 21.17
N LEU A 367 -7.21 -7.76 20.68
CA LEU A 367 -6.35 -6.91 21.51
C LEU A 367 -7.15 -6.18 22.60
N ARG A 368 -8.43 -5.86 22.35
CA ARG A 368 -9.34 -5.27 23.35
C ARG A 368 -9.74 -6.29 24.41
N GLU A 369 -10.13 -7.49 24.02
CA GLU A 369 -10.46 -8.59 24.93
C GLU A 369 -9.30 -8.92 25.88
N GLU A 370 -8.06 -8.87 25.37
CA GLU A 370 -6.85 -9.10 26.15
C GLU A 370 -6.38 -7.88 26.95
N GLY A 371 -7.02 -6.70 26.80
CA GLY A 371 -6.64 -5.48 27.49
C GLY A 371 -5.34 -4.81 26.99
N ILE A 372 -4.78 -5.26 25.87
CA ILE A 372 -3.48 -4.78 25.34
C ILE A 372 -3.62 -3.88 24.10
N ARG A 373 -4.83 -3.47 23.73
CA ARG A 373 -5.08 -2.62 22.54
C ARG A 373 -4.33 -1.28 22.57
N ASN A 374 -4.08 -0.73 23.76
CA ASN A 374 -3.31 0.51 23.90
C ASN A 374 -1.79 0.30 23.81
N ASN A 375 -1.31 -0.95 23.89
CA ASN A 375 0.12 -1.24 23.86
C ASN A 375 0.72 -1.16 22.46
N ALA A 376 -0.11 -1.10 21.41
CA ALA A 376 0.33 -0.87 20.05
C ALA A 376 -0.73 -0.17 19.19
N SER A 377 -0.28 0.61 18.21
CA SER A 377 -1.16 1.14 17.16
C SER A 377 -1.34 0.12 16.02
N ILE A 378 -2.47 0.14 15.32
CA ILE A 378 -2.77 -0.74 14.19
C ILE A 378 -2.76 0.07 12.90
N LEU A 379 -1.92 -0.33 11.95
CA LEU A 379 -1.94 0.17 10.57
C LEU A 379 -2.64 -0.84 9.66
N CYS A 380 -3.62 -0.35 8.89
CA CYS A 380 -4.42 -1.17 7.98
C CYS A 380 -3.98 -0.97 6.53
N ALA A 381 -3.53 -2.04 5.87
CA ALA A 381 -3.05 -2.04 4.49
C ALA A 381 -3.76 -3.12 3.64
N GLY A 382 -3.72 -2.96 2.31
CA GLY A 382 -4.17 -3.99 1.38
C GLY A 382 -5.56 -3.77 0.82
N GLY A 383 -5.71 -2.74 -0.02
CA GLY A 383 -6.96 -2.47 -0.75
C GLY A 383 -7.71 -1.21 -0.34
N ILE A 384 -7.04 -0.26 0.33
CA ILE A 384 -7.59 1.08 0.61
C ILE A 384 -7.56 1.93 -0.66
N ARG A 385 -8.74 2.36 -1.14
CA ARG A 385 -8.91 3.04 -2.45
C ARG A 385 -9.40 4.47 -2.33
N SER A 386 -10.03 4.84 -1.22
CA SER A 386 -10.69 6.14 -1.01
C SER A 386 -10.63 6.57 0.45
N SER A 387 -10.94 7.85 0.73
CA SER A 387 -11.18 8.36 2.09
C SER A 387 -12.30 7.61 2.82
N GLY A 388 -13.33 7.16 2.11
CA GLY A 388 -14.39 6.32 2.68
C GLY A 388 -13.86 4.98 3.17
N ASP A 389 -12.94 4.34 2.44
CA ASP A 389 -12.26 3.12 2.91
C ASP A 389 -11.39 3.43 4.15
N VAL A 390 -10.73 4.59 4.19
CA VAL A 390 -9.93 5.04 5.36
C VAL A 390 -10.83 5.19 6.60
N ALA A 391 -11.95 5.90 6.49
CA ALA A 391 -12.89 6.10 7.59
C ALA A 391 -13.45 4.77 8.11
N LYS A 392 -13.83 3.86 7.20
CA LYS A 392 -14.32 2.52 7.56
C LYS A 392 -13.24 1.68 8.25
N ALA A 393 -12.00 1.74 7.77
CA ALA A 393 -10.89 1.05 8.44
C ALA A 393 -10.66 1.59 9.86
N ILE A 394 -10.70 2.90 10.06
CA ILE A 394 -10.58 3.51 11.39
C ILE A 394 -11.75 3.08 12.29
N ALA A 395 -12.98 3.12 11.78
CA ALA A 395 -14.16 2.62 12.48
C ALA A 395 -14.08 1.14 12.87
N LEU A 396 -13.44 0.30 12.06
CA LEU A 396 -13.18 -1.10 12.39
C LEU A 396 -12.05 -1.31 13.41
N GLY A 397 -11.23 -0.29 13.68
CA GLY A 397 -10.20 -0.34 14.72
C GLY A 397 -8.79 0.07 14.30
N ALA A 398 -8.56 0.51 13.07
CA ALA A 398 -7.24 1.01 12.66
C ALA A 398 -6.94 2.38 13.28
N ASP A 399 -5.66 2.64 13.61
CA ASP A 399 -5.18 3.97 13.99
C ASP A 399 -4.88 4.81 12.74
N ALA A 400 -4.38 4.19 11.67
CA ALA A 400 -4.24 4.82 10.37
C ALA A 400 -4.30 3.79 9.22
N ALA A 401 -4.61 4.28 8.02
CA ALA A 401 -4.68 3.47 6.81
C ALA A 401 -3.41 3.64 5.95
N VAL A 402 -3.00 2.59 5.27
CA VAL A 402 -1.79 2.57 4.42
C VAL A 402 -2.18 2.49 2.95
N ILE A 403 -1.74 3.47 2.16
CA ILE A 403 -1.99 3.51 0.71
C ILE A 403 -0.73 3.28 -0.11
N GLY A 404 -0.72 2.24 -0.93
CA GLY A 404 0.30 2.00 -1.95
C GLY A 404 -0.23 2.29 -3.35
N THR A 405 -1.16 1.46 -3.82
CA THR A 405 -1.70 1.54 -5.18
C THR A 405 -2.39 2.88 -5.46
N ALA A 406 -3.19 3.41 -4.53
CA ALA A 406 -3.85 4.71 -4.70
C ALA A 406 -2.82 5.85 -4.90
N ALA A 407 -1.74 5.86 -4.12
CA ALA A 407 -0.64 6.81 -4.28
C ALA A 407 0.03 6.66 -5.65
N LEU A 408 0.30 5.42 -6.11
CA LEU A 408 0.86 5.20 -7.44
C LEU A 408 -0.09 5.62 -8.57
N VAL A 409 -1.41 5.47 -8.39
CA VAL A 409 -2.43 5.95 -9.34
C VAL A 409 -2.39 7.48 -9.42
N ALA A 410 -2.27 8.19 -8.31
CA ALA A 410 -2.08 9.65 -8.30
C ALA A 410 -0.81 10.09 -9.07
N LEU A 411 0.25 9.26 -9.02
CA LEU A 411 1.47 9.47 -9.82
C LEU A 411 1.31 9.09 -11.31
N GLY A 412 0.17 8.52 -11.72
CA GLY A 412 -0.17 8.18 -13.10
C GLY A 412 -0.15 6.69 -13.44
N CYS A 413 -0.05 5.80 -12.46
CA CYS A 413 -0.16 4.36 -12.68
C CYS A 413 -1.49 3.99 -13.35
N ARG A 414 -1.43 3.05 -14.30
CA ARG A 414 -2.60 2.52 -15.04
C ARG A 414 -2.92 1.07 -14.72
N ILE A 415 -2.33 0.53 -13.64
CA ILE A 415 -2.57 -0.82 -13.13
C ILE A 415 -2.46 -1.90 -14.24
N CYS A 416 -1.46 -1.75 -15.13
CA CYS A 416 -1.23 -2.73 -16.21
C CYS A 416 -0.56 -4.04 -15.73
N GLN A 417 -0.17 -4.11 -14.45
CA GLN A 417 0.40 -5.30 -13.79
C GLN A 417 1.73 -5.82 -14.40
N LYS A 418 2.41 -5.01 -15.22
CA LYS A 418 3.73 -5.32 -15.82
C LYS A 418 4.91 -4.65 -15.09
N CYS A 419 4.76 -4.42 -13.79
CA CYS A 419 5.75 -3.71 -12.96
C CYS A 419 7.10 -4.46 -12.87
N TYR A 420 7.05 -5.78 -12.97
CA TYR A 420 8.20 -6.66 -12.89
C TYR A 420 9.13 -6.50 -14.10
N THR A 421 8.63 -6.08 -15.27
CA THR A 421 9.41 -6.06 -16.53
C THR A 421 10.39 -4.89 -16.65
N GLY A 422 10.44 -3.99 -15.66
CA GLY A 422 11.23 -2.76 -15.73
C GLY A 422 10.85 -1.77 -16.85
N ASN A 423 9.73 -1.97 -17.57
CA ASN A 423 9.33 -1.17 -18.75
C ASN A 423 8.17 -0.22 -18.47
N CYS A 424 7.94 0.19 -17.22
CA CYS A 424 6.85 1.08 -16.88
C CYS A 424 6.90 2.38 -17.70
N ALA A 425 5.93 2.56 -18.59
CA ALA A 425 5.91 3.69 -19.52
C ALA A 425 5.81 5.04 -18.79
N TRP A 426 5.29 5.05 -17.57
CA TRP A 426 5.04 6.23 -16.75
C TRP A 426 6.20 6.61 -15.81
N GLY A 427 7.33 5.89 -15.84
CA GLY A 427 8.49 6.21 -14.99
C GLY A 427 8.34 5.77 -13.53
N ILE A 428 7.33 4.95 -13.21
CA ILE A 428 7.03 4.51 -11.85
C ILE A 428 7.81 3.25 -11.49
N ALA A 429 7.51 2.11 -12.14
CA ALA A 429 8.13 0.82 -11.84
C ALA A 429 9.23 0.46 -12.86
N THR A 430 10.30 1.26 -12.89
CA THR A 430 11.42 1.11 -13.84
C THR A 430 12.67 1.76 -13.28
N GLN A 431 13.83 1.24 -13.69
CA GLN A 431 15.14 1.85 -13.42
C GLN A 431 15.84 2.35 -14.70
N LYS A 432 15.14 2.33 -15.85
CA LYS A 432 15.70 2.81 -17.12
C LYS A 432 15.69 4.34 -17.16
N PRO A 433 16.84 5.04 -17.27
CA PRO A 433 16.89 6.50 -17.13
C PRO A 433 15.91 7.27 -18.03
N GLU A 434 15.75 6.83 -19.27
CA GLU A 434 14.86 7.43 -20.26
C GLU A 434 13.36 7.29 -19.93
N LEU A 435 13.02 6.29 -19.11
CA LEU A 435 11.67 6.08 -18.58
C LEU A 435 11.49 6.77 -17.22
N VAL A 436 12.47 6.68 -16.31
CA VAL A 436 12.44 7.32 -14.98
C VAL A 436 12.19 8.82 -15.09
N ARG A 437 12.84 9.51 -16.04
CA ARG A 437 12.64 10.95 -16.30
C ARG A 437 11.20 11.35 -16.67
N ARG A 438 10.34 10.38 -17.01
CA ARG A 438 8.93 10.64 -17.36
C ARG A 438 8.06 10.96 -16.13
N LEU A 439 8.53 10.63 -14.93
CA LEU A 439 7.94 11.05 -13.67
C LEU A 439 8.74 12.22 -13.11
N ASN A 440 8.14 13.41 -13.07
CA ASN A 440 8.72 14.57 -12.39
C ASN A 440 8.38 14.48 -10.89
N PRO A 441 9.37 14.42 -9.97
CA PRO A 441 9.12 14.27 -8.54
C PRO A 441 8.31 15.41 -7.91
N GLN A 442 8.50 16.65 -8.36
CA GLN A 442 7.80 17.81 -7.81
C GLN A 442 6.31 17.74 -8.14
N ILE A 443 5.98 17.49 -9.42
CA ILE A 443 4.59 17.30 -9.85
C ILE A 443 3.98 16.08 -9.14
N GLY A 444 4.76 15.02 -8.95
CA GLY A 444 4.33 13.84 -8.19
C GLY A 444 3.97 14.18 -6.74
N ALA A 445 4.83 14.93 -6.06
CA ALA A 445 4.58 15.40 -4.70
C ALA A 445 3.36 16.31 -4.61
N ASP A 446 3.18 17.24 -5.56
CA ASP A 446 2.01 18.13 -5.60
C ASP A 446 0.71 17.32 -5.74
N ARG A 447 0.69 16.30 -6.60
CA ARG A 447 -0.47 15.42 -6.77
C ARG A 447 -0.80 14.61 -5.53
N LEU A 448 0.23 14.06 -4.86
CA LEU A 448 0.05 13.29 -3.64
C LEU A 448 -0.41 14.18 -2.47
N THR A 449 0.13 15.40 -2.37
CA THR A 449 -0.29 16.40 -1.38
C THR A 449 -1.75 16.78 -1.61
N ASN A 450 -2.14 17.04 -2.87
CA ASN A 450 -3.54 17.33 -3.23
C ASN A 450 -4.49 16.16 -2.92
N LEU A 451 -4.06 14.92 -3.15
CA LEU A 451 -4.83 13.73 -2.80
C LEU A 451 -5.13 13.69 -1.29
N LEU A 452 -4.08 13.83 -0.46
CA LEU A 452 -4.25 13.81 0.99
C LEU A 452 -5.05 15.02 1.48
N ALA A 453 -4.87 16.21 0.90
CA ALA A 453 -5.67 17.39 1.23
C ALA A 453 -7.16 17.16 0.92
N ALA A 454 -7.48 16.60 -0.25
CA ALA A 454 -8.86 16.27 -0.62
C ALA A 454 -9.47 15.22 0.32
N TRP A 455 -8.73 14.14 0.60
CA TRP A 455 -9.19 13.11 1.54
C TRP A 455 -9.35 13.64 2.95
N SER A 456 -8.52 14.59 3.40
CA SER A 456 -8.70 15.24 4.69
C SER A 456 -10.02 16.02 4.74
N LEU A 457 -10.41 16.72 3.68
CA LEU A 457 -11.72 17.38 3.64
C LEU A 457 -12.86 16.35 3.69
N GLU A 458 -12.77 15.28 2.90
CA GLU A 458 -13.78 14.21 2.90
C GLU A 458 -13.89 13.50 4.26
N LEU A 459 -12.76 13.26 4.95
CA LEU A 459 -12.77 12.69 6.30
C LEU A 459 -13.43 13.63 7.31
N LYS A 460 -13.20 14.94 7.21
CA LYS A 460 -13.86 15.94 8.05
C LYS A 460 -15.37 15.97 7.83
N GLU A 461 -15.82 15.89 6.58
CA GLU A 461 -17.25 15.75 6.23
C GLU A 461 -17.85 14.47 6.83
N ILE A 462 -17.14 13.34 6.74
CA ILE A 462 -17.56 12.08 7.34
C ILE A 462 -17.70 12.23 8.87
N LEU A 463 -16.69 12.79 9.55
CA LEU A 463 -16.72 13.02 11.00
C LEU A 463 -17.89 13.94 11.41
N GLY A 464 -18.08 15.03 10.67
CA GLY A 464 -19.20 15.96 10.86
C GLY A 464 -20.56 15.27 10.74
N SER A 465 -20.73 14.45 9.71
CA SER A 465 -21.95 13.64 9.51
C SER A 465 -22.22 12.65 10.65
N LEU A 466 -21.16 12.24 11.35
CA LEU A 466 -21.19 11.34 12.50
C LEU A 466 -21.33 12.09 13.84
N GLY A 467 -21.39 13.41 13.85
CA GLY A 467 -21.49 14.19 15.08
C GLY A 467 -20.25 14.03 15.98
N VAL A 468 -19.07 13.77 15.40
CA VAL A 468 -17.79 13.70 16.11
C VAL A 468 -16.80 14.66 15.45
N ASN A 469 -15.90 15.23 16.25
CA ASN A 469 -14.94 16.24 15.79
C ASN A 469 -13.49 15.75 15.84
N SER A 470 -13.24 14.49 16.19
CA SER A 470 -11.92 13.88 16.26
C SER A 470 -11.92 12.51 15.61
N ILE A 471 -10.88 12.23 14.81
CA ILE A 471 -10.67 10.91 14.22
C ILE A 471 -10.51 9.81 15.27
N GLU A 472 -9.97 10.15 16.44
CA GLU A 472 -9.79 9.23 17.55
C GLU A 472 -11.14 8.74 18.09
N SER A 473 -12.19 9.57 18.02
CA SER A 473 -13.55 9.20 18.40
C SER A 473 -14.22 8.25 17.41
N LEU A 474 -13.70 8.12 16.19
CA LEU A 474 -14.18 7.13 15.22
C LEU A 474 -13.52 5.77 15.44
N ARG A 475 -12.32 5.72 16.02
CA ARG A 475 -11.50 4.51 16.10
C ARG A 475 -12.19 3.38 16.88
N GLY A 476 -12.48 2.29 16.18
CA GLY A 476 -13.19 1.13 16.73
C GLY A 476 -14.69 1.35 16.99
N SER A 477 -15.27 2.48 16.55
CA SER A 477 -16.70 2.78 16.66
C SER A 477 -17.51 2.03 15.59
N ARG A 478 -17.51 0.69 15.68
CA ARG A 478 -18.15 -0.21 14.69
C ARG A 478 -19.66 -0.02 14.63
N GLU A 479 -20.28 0.47 15.70
CA GLU A 479 -21.69 0.82 15.78
C GLU A 479 -22.09 1.98 14.85
N ARG A 480 -21.11 2.72 14.30
CA ARG A 480 -21.31 3.75 13.27
C ARG A 480 -21.28 3.19 11.86
N LEU A 481 -21.13 1.87 11.70
CA LEU A 481 -21.20 1.19 10.42
C LEU A 481 -22.49 0.37 10.30
N ARG A 482 -22.98 0.20 9.06
CA ARG A 482 -24.08 -0.72 8.74
C ARG A 482 -23.72 -1.58 7.55
N GLY A 483 -23.90 -2.89 7.68
CA GLY A 483 -23.65 -3.83 6.59
C GLY A 483 -24.86 -3.97 5.66
N VAL A 484 -24.61 -3.96 4.35
CA VAL A 484 -25.61 -4.10 3.29
C VAL A 484 -25.29 -5.32 2.44
N GLY A 485 -26.20 -6.30 2.42
CA GLY A 485 -26.02 -7.52 1.64
C GLY A 485 -24.94 -8.47 2.17
N LEU A 486 -24.59 -8.35 3.46
CA LEU A 486 -23.69 -9.26 4.16
C LEU A 486 -24.49 -10.29 4.96
N ASP A 487 -23.99 -11.51 5.03
CA ASP A 487 -24.56 -12.57 5.87
C ASP A 487 -24.27 -12.32 7.37
N SER A 488 -25.00 -13.03 8.24
CA SER A 488 -24.91 -12.85 9.68
C SER A 488 -23.52 -13.14 10.25
N GLN A 489 -22.81 -14.12 9.71
CA GLN A 489 -21.49 -14.50 10.20
C GLN A 489 -20.45 -13.42 9.82
N THR A 490 -20.53 -12.88 8.60
CA THR A 490 -19.67 -11.77 8.19
C THR A 490 -19.93 -10.52 9.04
N LEU A 491 -21.19 -10.21 9.34
CA LEU A 491 -21.57 -9.08 10.21
C LEU A 491 -21.03 -9.24 11.64
N GLU A 492 -21.16 -10.45 12.21
CA GLU A 492 -20.64 -10.80 13.54
C GLU A 492 -19.12 -10.63 13.60
N LEU A 493 -18.38 -11.19 12.63
CA LEU A 493 -16.92 -11.06 12.55
C LEU A 493 -16.44 -9.60 12.39
N LEU A 494 -17.22 -8.77 11.68
CA LEU A 494 -16.93 -7.35 11.57
C LEU A 494 -17.30 -6.58 12.83
N GLY A 495 -18.14 -7.13 13.70
CA GLY A 495 -18.77 -6.42 14.83
C GLY A 495 -19.72 -5.31 14.37
N VAL A 496 -20.39 -5.49 13.22
CA VAL A 496 -21.23 -4.47 12.57
C VAL A 496 -22.68 -4.95 12.46
N LYS A 497 -23.65 -4.06 12.70
CA LYS A 497 -25.08 -4.38 12.54
C LYS A 497 -25.52 -4.34 11.07
N PRO A 498 -26.53 -5.14 10.66
CA PRO A 498 -27.13 -5.02 9.34
C PRO A 498 -27.87 -3.68 9.18
N ALA A 499 -27.99 -3.18 7.95
CA ALA A 499 -28.81 -2.02 7.65
C ALA A 499 -30.28 -2.24 8.04
N GLY A 500 -30.90 -1.22 8.64
CA GLY A 500 -32.31 -1.25 9.08
C GLY A 500 -32.54 -1.75 10.51
N VAL A 501 -31.49 -2.11 11.25
CA VAL A 501 -31.59 -2.46 12.68
C VAL A 501 -31.13 -1.28 13.54
N GLY A 502 -31.94 -0.91 14.54
CA GLY A 502 -31.66 0.17 15.49
C GLY A 502 -30.57 -0.15 16.51
N GLN A 503 -30.18 0.86 17.30
CA GLN A 503 -29.25 0.68 18.42
C GLN A 503 -29.83 -0.20 19.52
#